data_AF-A0A2E0LHK4-F1
#
_entry.id   AF-A0A2E0LHK4-F1
#
_cell.length_a   1.000
_cell.length_b   1.000
_cell.length_c   1.000
_cell.angle_alpha   90.00
_cell.angle_beta   90.00
_cell.angle_gamma   90.00
#
_symmetry.space_group_name_H-M   'P 1'
#
loop_
_entity.id
_entity.type
_entity.pdbx_description
1 polymer ?
#
loop_
_entity_poly.entity_id
_entity_poly.type
_entity_poly.pdbx_seq_one_letter_code
_entity_poly.pdbx_strand_id
1 'polypeptide(L)'
;MMEQMDPDETYRFSLTGIVGEDITLTGVRDHLLEAGRQQKDAHFVLDSPGGDSGTAVAIFYALREFRFGVFCTIHRAASAGALIAMACTDRAIARNGHIMIHEAGRIAVGNASELRDVADSMEELDDSLAELLAERSGIAIERIRDMMAQESWVDADAALEMRLVSEIAPPADPPPEGPSQSSSRVHFARWAIEAQLRDQDDPSAAAEFRSANLAAAAQMPVLQRAPSTKIALPATLTDRHIDLALEVRRRRREILEHEAQRLSAIQRRSSMAYRPGLPTWTCQDCGAPNTHSPGEGINPSPCFTCLEN
;
A
#
# COMPACT_ATOMS: atom_id res chain seq x y z
N MET A 1 -14.18 5.05 15.17
CA MET A 1 -13.59 5.80 16.29
C MET A 1 -12.23 5.20 16.60
N MET A 2 -11.21 5.64 15.86
CA MET A 2 -9.78 5.44 16.17
C MET A 2 -9.32 6.29 17.37
N GLU A 3 -10.22 7.12 17.93
CA GLU A 3 -9.99 8.04 19.04
C GLU A 3 -9.53 7.38 20.36
N GLN A 4 -9.55 6.06 20.49
CA GLN A 4 -9.02 5.34 21.64
C GLN A 4 -8.45 3.97 21.25
N MET A 5 -7.54 3.91 20.26
CA MET A 5 -6.76 2.68 20.07
C MET A 5 -5.87 2.44 21.30
N ASP A 6 -6.16 1.36 22.02
CA ASP A 6 -5.48 0.98 23.25
C ASP A 6 -3.96 0.88 22.96
N PRO A 7 -3.12 1.70 23.63
CA PRO A 7 -1.67 1.63 23.46
C PRO A 7 -1.10 0.26 23.84
N ASP A 8 -1.79 -0.52 24.68
CA ASP A 8 -1.37 -1.87 25.02
C ASP A 8 -1.67 -2.87 23.89
N GLU A 9 -2.62 -2.56 23.00
CA GLU A 9 -3.00 -3.42 21.85
C GLU A 9 -2.41 -2.96 20.51
N THR A 10 -1.76 -1.78 20.48
CA THR A 10 -1.31 -1.14 19.24
C THR A 10 0.19 -0.88 19.22
N TYR A 11 0.87 -1.31 18.15
CA TYR A 11 2.24 -0.92 17.84
C TYR A 11 2.24 0.36 16.97
N ARG A 12 2.77 1.45 17.53
CA ARG A 12 2.74 2.78 16.90
C ARG A 12 4.08 3.16 16.26
N PHE A 13 4.04 3.68 15.05
CA PHE A 13 5.21 4.20 14.33
C PHE A 13 4.83 5.36 13.40
N SER A 14 5.78 5.89 12.64
CA SER A 14 5.54 7.00 11.69
C SER A 14 6.20 6.70 10.35
N LEU A 15 5.48 7.02 9.28
CA LEU A 15 5.96 6.95 7.91
C LEU A 15 6.01 8.39 7.38
N THR A 16 7.19 8.99 7.45
CA THR A 16 7.40 10.39 7.07
C THR A 16 8.46 10.48 5.99
N GLY A 17 8.21 11.28 4.96
CA GLY A 17 9.14 11.50 3.86
C GLY A 17 8.78 10.73 2.60
N ILE A 18 9.77 10.50 1.76
CA ILE A 18 9.59 10.11 0.37
C ILE A 18 9.50 8.60 0.25
N VAL A 19 8.53 8.11 -0.51
CA VAL A 19 8.40 6.68 -0.79
C VAL A 19 9.55 6.22 -1.69
N GLY A 20 10.27 5.20 -1.24
CA GLY A 20 11.48 4.68 -1.91
C GLY A 20 12.80 5.29 -1.40
N GLU A 21 12.76 6.37 -0.63
CA GLU A 21 13.94 6.95 0.04
C GLU A 21 13.82 6.79 1.57
N ASP A 22 12.92 7.56 2.19
CA ASP A 22 12.70 7.53 3.64
C ASP A 22 11.73 6.41 4.04
N ILE A 23 10.65 6.25 3.26
CA ILE A 23 9.65 5.21 3.45
C ILE A 23 9.99 4.05 2.52
N THR A 24 10.68 3.04 3.08
CA THR A 24 11.12 1.86 2.34
C THR A 24 10.28 0.63 2.68
N LEU A 25 10.19 -0.32 1.74
CA LEU A 25 9.53 -1.61 1.99
C LEU A 25 10.15 -2.34 3.19
N THR A 26 11.49 -2.33 3.30
CA THR A 26 12.20 -2.98 4.40
C THR A 26 11.83 -2.35 5.74
N GLY A 27 11.87 -1.01 5.84
CA GLY A 27 11.52 -0.32 7.09
C GLY A 27 10.07 -0.57 7.51
N VAL A 28 9.13 -0.57 6.55
CA VAL A 28 7.74 -0.93 6.84
C VAL A 28 7.63 -2.38 7.31
N ARG A 29 8.30 -3.33 6.64
CA ARG A 29 8.30 -4.74 7.04
C ARG A 29 8.87 -4.94 8.44
N ASP A 30 9.92 -4.22 8.81
CA ASP A 30 10.51 -4.31 10.15
C ASP A 30 9.50 -3.88 11.23
N HIS A 31 8.76 -2.79 10.99
CA HIS A 31 7.67 -2.38 11.87
C HIS A 31 6.53 -3.41 11.95
N LEU A 32 6.14 -4.00 10.82
CA LEU A 32 5.09 -5.04 10.79
C LEU A 32 5.55 -6.32 11.49
N LEU A 33 6.81 -6.71 11.33
CA LEU A 33 7.38 -7.86 12.04
C LEU A 33 7.39 -7.61 13.55
N GLU A 34 7.75 -6.41 13.99
CA GLU A 34 7.70 -6.06 15.40
C GLU A 34 6.28 -6.06 15.96
N ALA A 35 5.33 -5.43 15.26
CA ALA A 35 3.92 -5.48 15.62
C ALA A 35 3.40 -6.94 15.69
N GLY A 36 3.79 -7.77 14.73
CA GLY A 36 3.45 -9.19 14.70
C GLY A 36 4.05 -9.99 15.86
N ARG A 37 5.30 -9.71 16.27
CA ARG A 37 5.93 -10.31 17.46
C ARG A 37 5.16 -9.96 18.74
N GLN A 38 4.70 -8.73 18.84
CA GLN A 38 3.90 -8.24 19.96
C GLN A 38 2.42 -8.69 19.87
N GLN A 39 2.00 -9.28 18.75
CA GLN A 39 0.61 -9.61 18.44
C GLN A 39 -0.33 -8.40 18.54
N LYS A 40 0.16 -7.24 18.08
CA LYS A 40 -0.54 -5.96 18.12
C LYS A 40 -0.99 -5.52 16.74
N ASP A 41 -2.04 -4.71 16.72
CA ASP A 41 -2.41 -3.95 15.54
C ASP A 41 -1.31 -2.92 15.21
N ALA A 42 -1.11 -2.65 13.93
CA ALA A 42 -0.17 -1.63 13.46
C ALA A 42 -0.90 -0.30 13.29
N HIS A 43 -0.42 0.77 13.92
CA HIS A 43 -0.92 2.13 13.70
C HIS A 43 0.22 3.06 13.33
N PHE A 44 0.12 3.72 12.18
CA PHE A 44 1.10 4.72 11.79
C PHE A 44 0.51 6.08 11.44
N VAL A 45 1.31 7.11 11.66
CA VAL A 45 1.05 8.45 11.11
C VAL A 45 1.73 8.54 9.75
N LEU A 46 1.02 9.01 8.73
CA LEU A 46 1.53 9.17 7.37
C LEU A 46 1.67 10.65 7.00
N ASP A 47 2.90 11.07 6.69
CA ASP A 47 3.22 12.36 6.09
C ASP A 47 4.20 12.16 4.93
N SER A 48 3.65 11.95 3.73
CA SER A 48 4.45 11.68 2.54
C SER A 48 4.02 12.53 1.35
N PRO A 49 4.97 13.18 0.64
CA PRO A 49 4.71 13.83 -0.63
C PRO A 49 4.56 12.84 -1.81
N GLY A 50 4.74 11.53 -1.57
CA GLY A 50 4.79 10.50 -2.61
C GLY A 50 6.21 10.01 -2.87
N GLY A 51 6.45 9.49 -4.07
CA GLY A 51 7.73 8.90 -4.46
C GLY A 51 7.53 7.76 -5.45
N ASP A 52 8.35 6.71 -5.31
CA ASP A 52 8.34 5.54 -6.19
C ASP A 52 7.04 4.73 -6.08
N SER A 53 6.32 4.60 -7.20
CA SER A 53 5.05 3.86 -7.27
C SER A 53 5.24 2.37 -7.04
N GLY A 54 6.34 1.78 -7.53
CA GLY A 54 6.65 0.36 -7.33
C GLY A 54 6.83 0.01 -5.85
N THR A 55 7.58 0.83 -5.12
CA THR A 55 7.76 0.71 -3.67
C THR A 55 6.45 0.90 -2.92
N ALA A 56 5.60 1.85 -3.32
CA ALA A 56 4.27 2.01 -2.73
C ALA A 56 3.39 0.79 -2.95
N VAL A 57 3.39 0.19 -4.15
CA VAL A 57 2.64 -1.04 -4.44
C VAL A 57 3.17 -2.20 -3.59
N ALA A 58 4.49 -2.34 -3.44
CA ALA A 58 5.06 -3.38 -2.59
C ALA A 58 4.70 -3.19 -1.10
N ILE A 59 4.71 -1.95 -0.61
CA ILE A 59 4.26 -1.60 0.73
C ILE A 59 2.76 -1.88 0.88
N PHE A 60 1.95 -1.54 -0.12
CA PHE A 60 0.52 -1.79 -0.14
C PHE A 60 0.24 -3.27 0.14
N TYR A 61 0.87 -4.18 -0.63
CA TYR A 61 0.67 -5.62 -0.41
C TYR A 61 1.20 -6.09 0.94
N ALA A 62 2.37 -5.61 1.39
CA ALA A 62 2.90 -5.97 2.71
C ALA A 62 1.94 -5.58 3.86
N LEU A 63 1.30 -4.41 3.77
CA LEU A 63 0.29 -3.98 4.74
C LEU A 63 -0.99 -4.84 4.66
N ARG A 64 -1.39 -5.27 3.46
CA ARG A 64 -2.58 -6.10 3.24
C ARG A 64 -2.39 -7.56 3.67
N GLU A 65 -1.17 -8.07 3.60
CA GLU A 65 -0.78 -9.41 4.05
C GLU A 65 -0.59 -9.47 5.58
N PHE A 66 -0.48 -8.33 6.25
CA PHE A 66 -0.33 -8.30 7.69
C PHE A 66 -1.56 -8.90 8.38
N ARG A 67 -1.30 -9.83 9.31
CA ARG A 67 -2.35 -10.64 9.95
C ARG A 67 -3.28 -9.81 10.85
N PHE A 68 -2.76 -8.75 11.47
CA PHE A 68 -3.50 -7.90 12.40
C PHE A 68 -4.00 -6.63 11.69
N GLY A 69 -4.79 -5.82 12.40
CA GLY A 69 -5.31 -4.57 11.87
C GLY A 69 -4.19 -3.60 11.51
N VAL A 70 -4.37 -2.90 10.38
CA VAL A 70 -3.50 -1.79 9.96
C VAL A 70 -4.32 -0.52 9.92
N PHE A 71 -3.90 0.46 10.73
CA PHE A 71 -4.56 1.74 10.89
C PHE A 71 -3.60 2.85 10.48
N CYS A 72 -4.09 3.90 9.83
CA CYS A 72 -3.29 5.07 9.57
C CYS A 72 -4.00 6.38 9.93
N THR A 73 -3.23 7.33 10.46
CA THR A 73 -3.64 8.72 10.60
C THR A 73 -2.90 9.54 9.55
N ILE A 74 -3.63 10.14 8.63
CA ILE A 74 -3.09 10.88 7.49
C ILE A 74 -2.88 12.35 7.91
N HIS A 75 -1.63 12.79 7.89
CA HIS A 75 -1.29 14.22 7.85
C HIS A 75 -1.17 14.68 6.41
N ARG A 76 -0.43 13.93 5.59
CA ARG A 76 -0.35 14.14 4.16
C ARG A 76 -0.11 12.81 3.48
N ALA A 77 -0.95 12.49 2.49
CA ALA A 77 -0.78 11.31 1.65
C ALA A 77 -0.91 11.73 0.19
N ALA A 78 0.20 12.19 -0.39
CA ALA A 78 0.23 12.62 -1.79
C ALA A 78 0.81 11.54 -2.70
N SER A 79 0.25 11.41 -3.90
CA SER A 79 0.69 10.49 -4.94
C SER A 79 0.85 9.05 -4.40
N ALA A 80 2.03 8.45 -4.51
CA ALA A 80 2.35 7.12 -4.00
C ALA A 80 2.02 6.93 -2.50
N GLY A 81 2.03 8.00 -1.69
CA GLY A 81 1.58 7.97 -0.29
C GLY A 81 0.08 7.73 -0.15
N ALA A 82 -0.75 8.21 -1.08
CA ALA A 82 -2.19 7.93 -1.09
C ALA A 82 -2.46 6.43 -1.26
N LEU A 83 -1.66 5.74 -2.07
CA LEU A 83 -1.76 4.29 -2.25
C LEU A 83 -1.46 3.56 -0.93
N ILE A 84 -0.37 3.93 -0.23
CA ILE A 84 -0.02 3.35 1.08
C ILE A 84 -1.17 3.56 2.08
N ALA A 85 -1.76 4.76 2.12
CA ALA A 85 -2.92 5.02 2.97
C ALA A 85 -4.06 4.05 2.64
N MET A 86 -4.41 3.89 1.36
CA MET A 86 -5.50 3.02 0.92
C MET A 86 -5.30 1.53 1.24
N ALA A 87 -4.07 1.07 1.48
CA ALA A 87 -3.80 -0.29 1.94
C ALA A 87 -4.39 -0.59 3.33
N CYS A 88 -4.53 0.44 4.17
CA CYS A 88 -4.93 0.28 5.57
C CYS A 88 -6.38 -0.17 5.71
N THR A 89 -6.66 -0.92 6.77
CA THR A 89 -8.00 -1.41 7.14
C THR A 89 -8.92 -0.23 7.46
N ASP A 90 -8.44 0.67 8.32
CA ASP A 90 -9.13 1.91 8.70
C ASP A 90 -8.16 3.09 8.61
N ARG A 91 -8.72 4.27 8.31
CA ARG A 91 -7.96 5.48 7.96
C ARG A 91 -8.64 6.68 8.59
N ALA A 92 -7.90 7.44 9.39
CA ALA A 92 -8.30 8.77 9.83
C ALA A 92 -7.46 9.82 9.10
N ILE A 93 -7.98 11.04 9.02
CA ILE A 93 -7.23 12.19 8.51
C ILE A 93 -7.18 13.30 9.56
N ALA A 94 -6.02 13.92 9.75
CA ALA A 94 -5.92 15.12 10.58
C ALA A 94 -6.80 16.23 10.00
N ARG A 95 -7.28 17.15 10.86
CA ARG A 95 -8.16 18.26 10.44
C ARG A 95 -7.59 19.11 9.30
N ASN A 96 -6.28 19.33 9.30
CA ASN A 96 -5.54 20.06 8.25
C ASN A 96 -4.84 19.11 7.26
N GLY A 97 -5.17 17.82 7.31
CA GLY A 97 -4.57 16.81 6.46
C GLY A 97 -5.14 16.83 5.04
N HIS A 98 -4.39 16.24 4.12
CA HIS A 98 -4.80 16.17 2.72
C HIS A 98 -4.32 14.88 2.04
N ILE A 99 -5.15 14.40 1.13
CA ILE A 99 -4.84 13.31 0.20
C ILE A 99 -4.70 13.93 -1.19
N MET A 100 -3.65 13.58 -1.92
CA MET A 100 -3.50 13.99 -3.32
C MET A 100 -3.35 12.76 -4.20
N ILE A 101 -4.13 12.72 -5.28
CA ILE A 101 -4.03 11.69 -6.31
C ILE A 101 -3.80 12.35 -7.66
N HIS A 102 -2.91 11.76 -8.45
CA HIS A 102 -2.53 12.25 -9.77
C HIS A 102 -2.07 11.08 -10.64
N GLU A 103 -1.95 11.29 -11.95
CA GLU A 103 -1.33 10.33 -12.86
C GLU A 103 0.16 10.14 -12.55
N ALA A 104 0.69 8.97 -12.87
CA ALA A 104 2.09 8.65 -12.68
C ALA A 104 2.95 9.64 -13.49
N GLY A 105 4.05 10.07 -12.88
CA GLY A 105 5.00 10.99 -13.52
C GLY A 105 6.36 10.31 -13.69
N ARG A 106 6.93 10.38 -14.89
CA ARG A 106 8.29 9.91 -15.18
C ARG A 106 9.02 10.90 -16.08
N ILE A 107 10.32 11.04 -15.87
CA ILE A 107 11.22 11.68 -16.84
C ILE A 107 11.79 10.59 -17.73
N ALA A 108 11.63 10.72 -19.04
CA ALA A 108 12.18 9.80 -20.03
C ALA A 108 12.90 10.56 -21.15
N VAL A 109 13.98 9.97 -21.66
CA VAL A 109 14.78 10.50 -22.76
C VAL A 109 14.98 9.38 -23.76
N GLY A 110 14.64 9.62 -25.01
CA GLY A 110 14.72 8.61 -26.06
C GLY A 110 14.18 9.11 -27.39
N ASN A 111 14.20 8.23 -28.39
CA ASN A 111 13.56 8.47 -29.67
C ASN A 111 12.03 8.35 -29.57
N ALA A 112 11.32 8.70 -30.66
CA ALA A 112 9.86 8.72 -30.66
C ALA A 112 9.20 7.35 -30.41
N SER A 113 9.86 6.23 -30.70
CA SER A 113 9.33 4.90 -30.35
C SER A 113 9.47 4.65 -28.86
N GLU A 114 10.67 4.87 -28.31
CA GLU A 114 10.95 4.68 -26.88
C GLU A 114 10.05 5.55 -26.00
N LEU A 115 9.80 6.80 -26.39
CA LEU A 115 8.91 7.69 -25.65
C LEU A 115 7.45 7.26 -25.72
N ARG A 116 7.01 6.60 -26.80
CA ARG A 116 5.66 6.01 -26.87
C ARG A 116 5.56 4.79 -25.97
N ASP A 117 6.55 3.90 -26.01
CA ASP A 117 6.58 2.72 -25.15
C ASP A 117 6.53 3.11 -23.66
N VAL A 118 7.23 4.19 -23.28
CA VAL A 118 7.14 4.75 -21.92
C VAL A 118 5.74 5.27 -21.60
N ALA A 119 5.13 6.04 -22.52
CA ALA A 119 3.78 6.57 -22.31
C ALA A 119 2.75 5.45 -22.15
N ASP A 120 2.79 4.43 -23.02
CA ASP A 120 1.89 3.28 -22.97
C ASP A 120 2.04 2.53 -21.63
N SER A 121 3.28 2.33 -21.16
CA SER A 121 3.54 1.70 -19.85
C SER A 121 3.04 2.53 -18.66
N MET A 122 2.99 3.85 -18.79
CA MET A 122 2.47 4.75 -17.76
C MET A 122 0.94 4.72 -17.72
N GLU A 123 0.28 4.64 -18.88
CA GLU A 123 -1.18 4.47 -18.95
C GLU A 123 -1.61 3.16 -18.28
N GLU A 124 -0.91 2.06 -18.55
CA GLU A 124 -1.14 0.76 -17.89
C GLU A 124 -0.96 0.85 -16.36
N LEU A 125 0.08 1.55 -15.90
CA LEU A 125 0.30 1.78 -14.48
C LEU A 125 -0.83 2.60 -13.87
N ASP A 126 -1.26 3.68 -14.53
CA ASP A 126 -2.34 4.53 -14.04
C ASP A 126 -3.67 3.79 -13.96
N ASP A 127 -3.96 2.90 -14.92
CA ASP A 127 -5.15 2.05 -14.88
C ASP A 127 -5.10 1.12 -13.66
N SER A 128 -3.97 0.45 -13.43
CA SER A 128 -3.80 -0.42 -12.27
C SER A 128 -3.93 0.35 -10.94
N LEU A 129 -3.36 1.55 -10.85
CA LEU A 129 -3.47 2.40 -9.67
C LEU A 129 -4.90 2.90 -9.45
N ALA A 130 -5.61 3.26 -10.52
CA ALA A 130 -7.00 3.68 -10.47
C ALA A 130 -7.92 2.56 -9.99
N GLU A 131 -7.69 1.31 -10.45
CA GLU A 131 -8.41 0.12 -9.97
C GLU A 131 -8.24 -0.07 -8.46
N LEU A 132 -7.01 0.02 -7.95
CA LEU A 132 -6.73 -0.10 -6.51
C LEU A 132 -7.42 1.01 -5.71
N LEU A 133 -7.33 2.26 -6.17
CA LEU A 133 -8.00 3.38 -5.51
C LEU A 133 -9.52 3.24 -5.53
N ALA A 134 -10.10 2.79 -6.65
CA ALA A 134 -11.53 2.56 -6.80
C ALA A 134 -12.01 1.44 -5.87
N GLU A 135 -11.29 0.31 -5.80
CA GLU A 135 -11.63 -0.81 -4.91
C GLU A 135 -11.64 -0.40 -3.44
N ARG A 136 -10.65 0.40 -3.02
CA ARG A 136 -10.45 0.78 -1.62
C ARG A 136 -11.34 1.93 -1.15
N SER A 137 -11.78 2.79 -2.07
CA SER A 137 -12.66 3.93 -1.79
C SER A 137 -14.14 3.63 -2.05
N GLY A 138 -14.44 2.75 -3.01
CA GLY A 138 -15.79 2.56 -3.55
C GLY A 138 -16.22 3.64 -4.53
N ILE A 139 -15.32 4.54 -4.94
CA ILE A 139 -15.54 5.53 -5.99
C ILE A 139 -15.46 4.81 -7.35
N ALA A 140 -16.30 5.20 -8.31
CA ALA A 140 -16.25 4.67 -9.67
C ALA A 140 -14.86 4.91 -10.29
N ILE A 141 -14.35 3.91 -11.02
CA ILE A 141 -12.99 3.96 -11.59
C ILE A 141 -12.82 5.14 -12.54
N GLU A 142 -13.85 5.48 -13.33
CA GLU A 142 -13.84 6.62 -14.24
C GLU A 142 -13.68 7.93 -13.47
N ARG A 143 -14.32 8.04 -12.30
CA ARG A 143 -14.18 9.22 -11.44
C ARG A 143 -12.79 9.30 -10.81
N ILE A 144 -12.19 8.17 -10.44
CA ILE A 144 -10.80 8.13 -9.96
C ILE A 144 -9.84 8.57 -11.07
N ARG A 145 -10.00 8.06 -12.30
CA ARG A 145 -9.20 8.47 -13.47
C ARG A 145 -9.31 9.97 -13.73
N ASP A 146 -10.52 10.53 -13.72
CA ASP A 146 -10.72 11.98 -13.85
C ASP A 146 -10.00 12.77 -12.75
N MET A 147 -10.04 12.28 -11.51
CA MET A 147 -9.37 12.92 -10.39
C MET A 147 -7.84 12.85 -10.50
N MET A 148 -7.31 11.72 -10.98
CA MET A 148 -5.88 11.54 -11.24
C MET A 148 -5.41 12.49 -12.35
N ALA A 149 -6.12 12.56 -13.47
CA ALA A 149 -5.77 13.46 -14.58
C ALA A 149 -5.79 14.94 -14.18
N GLN A 150 -6.61 15.32 -13.18
CA GLN A 150 -6.73 16.70 -12.69
C GLN A 150 -5.73 17.07 -11.58
N GLU A 151 -4.88 16.14 -11.12
CA GLU A 151 -4.05 16.31 -9.93
C GLU A 151 -4.89 16.78 -8.73
N SER A 152 -5.82 15.93 -8.29
CA SER A 152 -6.80 16.31 -7.27
C SER A 152 -6.22 16.31 -5.87
N TRP A 153 -6.42 17.42 -5.16
CA TRP A 153 -6.16 17.56 -3.72
C TRP A 153 -7.47 17.50 -2.94
N VAL A 154 -7.56 16.57 -1.99
CA VAL A 154 -8.74 16.29 -1.18
C VAL A 154 -8.43 16.62 0.28
N ASP A 155 -9.16 17.57 0.85
CA ASP A 155 -9.05 17.93 2.27
C ASP A 155 -9.78 16.94 3.18
N ALA A 156 -9.68 17.14 4.49
CA ALA A 156 -10.24 16.24 5.50
C ALA A 156 -11.77 16.03 5.36
N ASP A 157 -12.52 17.09 5.13
CA ASP A 157 -13.98 17.04 5.02
C ASP A 157 -14.38 16.31 3.74
N ALA A 158 -13.77 16.69 2.60
CA ALA A 158 -14.03 16.03 1.32
C ALA A 158 -13.58 14.55 1.34
N ALA A 159 -12.48 14.21 2.01
CA ALA A 159 -12.01 12.84 2.13
C ALA A 159 -12.99 11.95 2.91
N LEU A 160 -13.63 12.52 3.95
CA LEU A 160 -14.67 11.85 4.72
C LEU A 160 -15.93 11.65 3.87
N GLU A 161 -16.39 12.69 3.18
CA GLU A 161 -17.56 12.63 2.29
C GLU A 161 -17.37 11.60 1.16
N MET A 162 -16.17 11.56 0.57
CA MET A 162 -15.78 10.61 -0.48
C MET A 162 -15.46 9.21 0.06
N ARG A 163 -15.52 9.00 1.37
CA ARG A 163 -15.18 7.73 2.05
C ARG A 163 -13.75 7.25 1.79
N LEU A 164 -12.85 8.17 1.43
CA LEU A 164 -11.42 7.92 1.40
C LEU A 164 -10.90 7.67 2.82
N VAL A 165 -11.53 8.25 3.84
CA VAL A 165 -11.28 7.99 5.26
C VAL A 165 -12.57 7.65 6.00
N SER A 166 -12.44 7.05 7.19
CA SER A 166 -13.58 6.73 8.05
C SER A 166 -13.88 7.82 9.07
N GLU A 167 -12.90 8.66 9.42
CA GLU A 167 -13.09 9.76 10.37
C GLU A 167 -12.03 10.86 10.22
N ILE A 168 -12.34 12.03 10.76
CA ILE A 168 -11.37 13.11 10.98
C ILE A 168 -10.82 12.93 12.39
N ALA A 169 -9.50 12.81 12.51
CA ALA A 169 -8.82 12.65 13.78
C ALA A 169 -9.07 13.88 14.68
N PRO A 170 -9.26 13.67 16.00
CA PRO A 170 -9.33 14.76 16.96
C PRO A 170 -8.02 15.57 16.94
N PRO A 171 -8.05 16.84 17.35
CA PRO A 171 -6.85 17.66 17.44
C PRO A 171 -5.85 17.02 18.41
N ALA A 172 -4.80 16.41 17.86
CA ALA A 172 -3.61 16.02 18.60
C ALA A 172 -2.56 17.13 18.45
N ASP A 173 -1.64 17.22 19.43
CA ASP A 173 -0.52 18.16 19.38
C ASP A 173 0.20 18.08 18.02
N PRO A 174 0.59 19.22 17.44
CA PRO A 174 1.15 19.27 16.10
C PRO A 174 2.39 18.37 16.01
N PRO A 175 2.58 17.63 14.90
CA PRO A 175 3.81 16.90 14.67
C PRO A 175 5.00 17.89 14.71
N PRO A 176 6.18 17.46 15.18
CA PRO A 176 7.37 18.28 15.11
C PRO A 176 7.60 18.73 13.65
N GLU A 177 7.87 20.02 13.45
CA GLU A 177 8.06 20.63 12.13
C GLU A 177 9.07 19.83 11.29
N GLY A 178 8.57 19.05 10.33
CA GLY A 178 9.38 18.48 9.27
C GLY A 178 9.79 19.56 8.26
N PRO A 179 10.89 19.37 7.50
CA PRO A 179 11.39 20.40 6.61
C PRO A 179 10.33 20.86 5.61
N SER A 180 10.30 22.18 5.40
CA SER A 180 9.25 22.89 4.67
C SER A 180 9.02 22.35 3.26
N GLN A 181 7.74 22.41 2.85
CA GLN A 181 7.20 22.19 1.51
C GLN A 181 8.19 22.51 0.37
N SER A 182 8.91 21.51 -0.12
CA SER A 182 9.40 21.54 -1.50
C SER A 182 8.29 20.99 -2.37
N SER A 183 7.90 21.76 -3.38
CA SER A 183 6.84 21.39 -4.33
C SER A 183 7.09 19.99 -4.86
N SER A 184 6.05 19.14 -4.84
CA SER A 184 6.03 17.78 -5.39
C SER A 184 6.78 17.68 -6.72
N ARG A 185 6.68 18.67 -7.60
CA ARG A 185 7.37 18.70 -8.91
C ARG A 185 8.90 18.76 -8.84
N VAL A 186 9.48 19.55 -7.92
CA VAL A 186 10.95 19.64 -7.75
C VAL A 186 11.49 18.34 -7.17
N HIS A 187 10.72 17.72 -6.29
CA HIS A 187 11.08 16.45 -5.69
C HIS A 187 10.94 15.28 -6.68
N PHE A 188 9.85 15.22 -7.46
CA PHE A 188 9.69 14.27 -8.57
C PHE A 188 10.79 14.42 -9.61
N ALA A 189 11.15 15.66 -9.97
CA ALA A 189 12.26 15.90 -10.89
C ALA A 189 13.58 15.39 -10.32
N ARG A 190 13.86 15.66 -9.03
CA ARG A 190 15.06 15.14 -8.35
C ARG A 190 15.09 13.61 -8.33
N TRP A 191 14.01 12.97 -7.88
CA TRP A 191 13.91 11.51 -7.81
C TRP A 191 14.03 10.85 -9.18
N ALA A 192 13.33 11.35 -10.20
CA ALA A 192 13.38 10.80 -11.54
C ALA A 192 14.78 10.95 -12.17
N ILE A 193 15.47 12.07 -11.90
CA ILE A 193 16.88 12.24 -12.27
C ILE A 193 17.75 11.22 -11.54
N GLU A 194 17.64 11.10 -10.22
CA GLU A 194 18.46 10.18 -9.41
C GLU A 194 18.21 8.69 -9.71
N ALA A 195 16.98 8.31 -10.03
CA ALA A 195 16.63 6.97 -10.48
C ALA A 195 17.25 6.64 -11.84
N GLN A 196 17.23 7.58 -12.80
CA GLN A 196 17.87 7.42 -14.10
C GLN A 196 19.40 7.34 -13.98
N LEU A 197 19.98 8.05 -13.00
CA LEU A 197 21.43 8.03 -12.74
C LEU A 197 21.89 6.73 -12.07
N ARG A 198 21.02 6.02 -11.34
CA ARG A 198 21.34 4.69 -10.77
C ARG A 198 21.46 3.60 -11.84
N ASP A 199 20.86 3.82 -13.01
CA ASP A 199 20.86 2.88 -14.14
C ASP A 199 22.03 3.11 -15.12
N GLN A 200 22.83 4.17 -14.91
CA GLN A 200 24.00 4.48 -15.76
C GLN A 200 25.32 4.27 -15.01
N ASP A 201 26.09 3.27 -15.44
CA ASP A 201 27.43 2.92 -14.93
C ASP A 201 28.53 3.96 -15.24
N ASP A 202 28.19 5.18 -15.74
CA ASP A 202 29.18 6.23 -16.07
C ASP A 202 29.00 7.51 -15.20
N PRO A 203 29.86 7.72 -14.18
CA PRO A 203 29.77 8.86 -13.27
C PRO A 203 30.13 10.21 -13.91
N SER A 204 30.74 10.26 -15.10
CA SER A 204 31.10 11.52 -15.78
C SER A 204 29.93 12.13 -16.55
N ALA A 205 29.18 11.30 -17.30
CA ALA A 205 27.94 11.68 -17.96
C ALA A 205 26.87 12.16 -16.96
N ALA A 206 26.83 11.52 -15.78
CA ALA A 206 25.97 11.91 -14.67
C ALA A 206 26.27 13.33 -14.14
N ALA A 207 27.52 13.78 -14.15
CA ALA A 207 27.91 15.12 -13.68
C ALA A 207 27.52 16.21 -14.68
N GLU A 208 27.73 15.97 -15.97
CA GLU A 208 27.35 16.91 -17.04
C GLU A 208 25.83 17.04 -17.14
N PHE A 209 25.10 15.92 -17.08
CA PHE A 209 23.63 15.90 -17.09
C PHE A 209 23.02 16.62 -15.86
N ARG A 210 23.61 16.45 -14.67
CA ARG A 210 23.22 17.21 -13.47
C ARG A 210 23.37 18.71 -13.69
N SER A 211 24.49 19.16 -14.26
CA SER A 211 24.73 20.58 -14.48
C SER A 211 23.78 21.21 -15.51
N ALA A 212 23.48 20.49 -16.59
CA ALA A 212 22.57 20.94 -17.63
C ALA A 212 21.11 21.04 -17.12
N ASN A 213 20.67 20.09 -16.30
CA ASN A 213 19.30 20.05 -15.81
C ASN A 213 19.04 20.97 -14.61
N LEU A 214 20.02 21.19 -13.72
CA LEU A 214 19.91 22.24 -12.71
C LEU A 214 19.78 23.63 -13.35
N ALA A 215 20.49 23.86 -14.47
CA ALA A 215 20.36 25.09 -15.23
C ALA A 215 18.99 25.23 -15.91
N ALA A 216 18.40 24.13 -16.39
CA ALA A 216 17.06 24.13 -16.98
C ALA A 216 15.94 24.32 -15.94
N ALA A 217 16.04 23.65 -14.77
CA ALA A 217 15.07 23.78 -13.68
C ALA A 217 15.04 25.21 -13.09
N ALA A 218 16.19 25.89 -13.06
CA ALA A 218 16.28 27.30 -12.65
C ALA A 218 15.59 28.28 -13.63
N GLN A 219 15.29 27.84 -14.85
CA GLN A 219 14.68 28.66 -15.92
C GLN A 219 13.19 28.38 -16.13
N MET A 220 12.60 27.39 -15.45
CA MET A 220 11.18 27.08 -15.60
C MET A 220 10.31 28.07 -14.80
N PRO A 221 9.25 28.64 -15.40
CA PRO A 221 8.36 29.55 -14.69
C PRO A 221 7.57 28.81 -13.61
N VAL A 222 7.53 29.38 -12.40
CA VAL A 222 6.65 28.93 -11.31
C VAL A 222 5.21 29.14 -11.75
N LEU A 223 4.50 28.07 -12.08
CA LEU A 223 3.06 28.14 -12.38
C LEU A 223 2.31 28.52 -11.11
N GLN A 224 1.61 29.67 -11.16
CA GLN A 224 0.76 30.14 -10.07
C GLN A 224 -0.42 29.19 -9.85
N ARG A 225 -0.74 28.96 -8.58
CA ARG A 225 -1.79 28.06 -8.08
C ARG A 225 -3.14 28.41 -8.71
N ALA A 226 -3.83 27.43 -9.30
CA ALA A 226 -5.23 27.59 -9.70
C ALA A 226 -6.14 27.73 -8.45
N PRO A 227 -7.18 28.57 -8.48
CA PRO A 227 -8.10 28.71 -7.35
C PRO A 227 -8.93 27.44 -7.15
N SER A 228 -9.13 27.04 -5.89
CA SER A 228 -9.95 25.89 -5.51
C SER A 228 -11.43 26.15 -5.81
N THR A 229 -11.95 25.55 -6.87
CA THR A 229 -13.40 25.50 -7.09
C THR A 229 -14.01 24.46 -6.18
N LYS A 230 -14.78 24.90 -5.17
CA LYS A 230 -15.70 24.02 -4.42
C LYS A 230 -16.76 23.49 -5.39
N ILE A 231 -16.69 22.21 -5.72
CA ILE A 231 -17.70 21.52 -6.55
C ILE A 231 -18.76 20.95 -5.59
N ALA A 232 -20.01 21.38 -5.74
CA ALA A 232 -21.14 20.88 -4.96
C ALA A 232 -21.62 19.51 -5.47
N LEU A 233 -21.86 18.57 -4.55
CA LEU A 233 -22.38 17.22 -4.81
C LEU A 233 -23.93 17.18 -4.80
N PRO A 234 -24.56 16.22 -5.51
CA PRO A 234 -26.01 16.07 -5.57
C PRO A 234 -26.62 15.48 -4.29
N ALA A 235 -27.79 16.01 -3.91
CA ALA A 235 -28.36 15.99 -2.56
C ALA A 235 -29.11 14.71 -2.10
N THR A 236 -28.75 13.50 -2.54
CA THR A 236 -29.51 12.31 -2.10
C THR A 236 -28.65 11.08 -1.78
N LEU A 237 -27.90 11.16 -0.68
CA LEU A 237 -27.46 10.00 0.09
C LEU A 237 -28.21 10.01 1.41
N THR A 238 -29.25 9.18 1.53
CA THR A 238 -30.03 9.04 2.77
C THR A 238 -29.30 8.18 3.80
N ASP A 239 -29.50 8.44 5.09
CA ASP A 239 -28.91 7.71 6.24
C ASP A 239 -29.02 6.19 6.12
N ARG A 240 -30.10 5.68 5.52
CA ARG A 240 -30.30 4.24 5.25
C ARG A 240 -29.20 3.60 4.39
N HIS A 241 -28.61 4.34 3.46
CA HIS A 241 -27.50 3.85 2.63
C HIS A 241 -26.18 3.81 3.41
N ILE A 242 -26.03 4.69 4.40
CA ILE A 242 -24.88 4.70 5.31
C ILE A 242 -24.99 3.53 6.27
N ASP A 243 -26.16 3.33 6.88
CA ASP A 243 -26.44 2.21 7.79
C ASP A 243 -26.22 0.85 7.11
N LEU A 244 -26.68 0.71 5.85
CA LEU A 244 -26.48 -0.52 5.08
C LEU A 244 -25.00 -0.77 4.77
N ALA A 245 -24.24 0.28 4.43
CA ALA A 245 -22.81 0.14 4.15
C ALA A 245 -22.01 -0.25 5.40
N LEU A 246 -22.37 0.31 6.56
CA LEU A 246 -21.78 -0.06 7.85
C LEU A 246 -22.13 -1.51 8.24
N GLU A 247 -23.37 -1.94 7.98
CA GLU A 247 -23.81 -3.32 8.20
C GLU A 247 -23.02 -4.33 7.36
N VAL A 248 -22.83 -4.04 6.07
CA VAL A 248 -22.06 -4.88 5.16
C VAL A 248 -20.59 -4.98 5.61
N ARG A 249 -19.99 -3.87 6.06
CA ARG A 249 -18.63 -3.87 6.61
C ARG A 249 -18.51 -4.71 7.89
N ARG A 250 -19.49 -4.59 8.79
CA ARG A 250 -19.54 -5.40 10.02
C ARG A 250 -19.62 -6.90 9.71
N ARG A 251 -20.54 -7.32 8.84
CA ARG A 251 -20.66 -8.73 8.43
C ARG A 251 -19.41 -9.26 7.73
N ARG A 252 -18.74 -8.44 6.92
CA ARG A 252 -17.47 -8.83 6.28
C ARG A 252 -16.38 -9.11 7.31
N ARG A 253 -16.28 -8.33 8.38
CA ARG A 253 -15.32 -8.58 9.48
C ARG A 253 -15.64 -9.90 10.20
N GLU A 254 -16.91 -10.14 10.53
CA GLU A 254 -17.33 -11.39 11.18
C GLU A 254 -17.00 -12.63 10.35
N ILE A 255 -17.18 -12.57 9.02
CA ILE A 255 -16.84 -13.67 8.11
C ILE A 255 -15.32 -13.93 8.11
N LEU A 256 -14.51 -12.87 7.99
CA LEU A 256 -13.05 -12.99 7.96
C LEU A 256 -12.50 -13.51 9.30
N GLU A 257 -13.05 -13.07 10.43
CA GLU A 257 -12.70 -13.59 11.76
C GLU A 257 -13.05 -15.08 11.89
N HIS A 258 -14.23 -15.48 11.45
CA HIS A 258 -14.66 -16.88 11.47
C HIS A 258 -13.78 -17.77 10.57
N GLU A 259 -13.40 -17.29 9.38
CA GLU A 259 -12.47 -17.99 8.50
C GLU A 259 -11.06 -18.09 9.10
N ALA A 260 -10.55 -17.01 9.70
CA ALA A 260 -9.27 -17.03 10.40
C ALA A 260 -9.24 -18.03 11.56
N GLN A 261 -10.33 -18.11 12.35
CA GLN A 261 -10.48 -19.09 13.43
C GLN A 261 -10.53 -20.52 12.88
N ARG A 262 -11.26 -20.76 11.78
CA ARG A 262 -11.35 -22.07 11.12
C ARG A 262 -9.99 -22.52 10.58
N LEU A 263 -9.24 -21.64 9.92
CA LEU A 263 -7.89 -21.93 9.42
C LEU A 263 -6.91 -22.21 10.57
N SER A 264 -6.98 -21.43 11.65
CA SER A 264 -6.17 -21.68 12.85
C SER A 264 -6.49 -23.02 13.53
N ALA A 265 -7.75 -23.46 13.51
CA ALA A 265 -8.16 -24.77 14.02
C ALA A 265 -7.64 -25.92 13.13
N ILE A 266 -7.67 -25.74 11.80
CA ILE A 266 -7.09 -26.70 10.84
C ILE A 266 -5.57 -26.81 11.07
N GLN A 267 -4.87 -25.69 11.18
CA GLN A 267 -3.42 -25.67 11.38
C GLN A 267 -3.01 -26.33 12.71
N ARG A 268 -3.79 -26.13 13.78
CA ARG A 268 -3.57 -26.80 15.08
C ARG A 268 -3.78 -28.32 15.02
N ARG A 269 -4.77 -28.78 14.25
CA ARG A 269 -5.00 -30.22 14.01
C ARG A 269 -3.87 -30.82 13.16
N SER A 270 -3.39 -30.11 12.15
CA SER A 270 -2.25 -30.55 11.33
C SER A 270 -0.94 -30.56 12.12
N SER A 271 -0.72 -29.63 13.05
CA SER A 271 0.48 -29.64 13.92
C SER A 271 0.44 -30.75 14.99
N MET A 272 -0.73 -31.29 15.32
CA MET A 272 -0.87 -32.45 16.23
C MET A 272 -0.53 -33.79 15.55
N ALA A 273 -0.36 -33.81 14.23
CA ALA A 273 -0.05 -35.03 13.46
C ALA A 273 1.45 -35.37 13.41
N TYR A 274 2.35 -34.52 13.93
CA TYR A 274 3.76 -34.87 14.05
C TYR A 274 4.05 -35.54 15.40
N ARG A 275 4.06 -36.87 15.41
CA ARG A 275 4.60 -37.68 16.52
C ARG A 275 6.03 -38.10 16.18
N PRO A 276 7.06 -37.67 16.93
CA PRO A 276 8.40 -38.21 16.76
C PRO A 276 8.39 -39.70 17.14
N GLY A 277 8.83 -40.58 16.24
CA GLY A 277 8.97 -42.03 16.51
C GLY A 277 8.04 -42.97 15.74
N LEU A 278 7.46 -42.55 14.61
CA LEU A 278 6.73 -43.49 13.73
C LEU A 278 7.71 -44.54 13.13
N PRO A 279 7.35 -45.83 13.08
CA PRO A 279 8.20 -46.87 12.52
C PRO A 279 8.39 -46.63 11.02
N THR A 280 9.66 -46.58 10.60
CA THR A 280 10.04 -46.55 9.19
C THR A 280 9.62 -47.85 8.52
N TRP A 281 8.96 -47.76 7.37
CA TRP A 281 8.66 -48.92 6.53
C TRP A 281 9.32 -48.76 5.16
N THR A 282 9.57 -49.88 4.50
CA THR A 282 10.29 -49.94 3.22
C THR A 282 9.30 -50.21 2.09
N CYS A 283 9.32 -49.39 1.03
CA CYS A 283 8.48 -49.58 -0.15
C CYS A 283 8.75 -50.95 -0.79
N GLN A 284 7.72 -51.75 -1.04
CA GLN A 284 7.88 -53.08 -1.62
C GLN A 284 8.27 -53.05 -3.11
N ASP A 285 7.90 -51.99 -3.84
CA ASP A 285 8.15 -51.88 -5.27
C ASP A 285 9.55 -51.35 -5.60
N CYS A 286 10.10 -50.45 -4.78
CA CYS A 286 11.38 -49.79 -5.06
C CYS A 286 12.41 -49.85 -3.92
N GLY A 287 12.05 -50.37 -2.75
CA GLY A 287 12.96 -50.48 -1.60
C GLY A 287 13.29 -49.17 -0.89
N ALA A 288 12.64 -48.05 -1.24
CA ALA A 288 12.89 -46.76 -0.58
C ALA A 288 12.31 -46.72 0.85
N PRO A 289 13.08 -46.24 1.86
CA PRO A 289 12.58 -46.04 3.22
C PRO A 289 11.65 -44.83 3.27
N ASN A 290 10.49 -44.97 3.90
CA ASN A 290 9.48 -43.91 3.94
C ASN A 290 9.10 -43.55 5.39
N THR A 291 8.96 -42.24 5.67
CA THR A 291 8.71 -41.70 7.01
C THR A 291 7.25 -41.33 7.27
N HIS A 292 6.39 -41.44 6.25
CA HIS A 292 4.95 -41.18 6.37
C HIS A 292 4.19 -42.50 6.56
N SER A 293 3.31 -42.53 7.57
CA SER A 293 2.40 -43.66 7.79
C SER A 293 1.37 -43.73 6.65
N PRO A 294 1.09 -44.92 6.08
CA PRO A 294 -0.07 -45.07 5.22
C PRO A 294 -1.31 -44.80 6.08
N GLY A 295 -2.19 -43.89 5.63
CA GLY A 295 -3.45 -43.62 6.31
C GLY A 295 -4.23 -44.92 6.49
N GLU A 296 -4.78 -45.15 7.69
CA GLU A 296 -5.57 -46.35 7.98
C GLU A 296 -6.67 -46.53 6.93
N GLY A 297 -6.68 -47.70 6.27
CA GLY A 297 -7.73 -48.09 5.34
C GLY A 297 -7.49 -47.79 3.86
N ILE A 298 -6.32 -47.32 3.46
CA ILE A 298 -5.98 -47.12 2.03
C ILE A 298 -5.03 -48.24 1.56
N ASN A 299 -5.47 -49.01 0.56
CA ASN A 299 -4.67 -50.01 -0.18
C ASN A 299 -3.36 -49.35 -0.69
N PRO A 300 -2.22 -50.07 -0.79
CA PRO A 300 -0.90 -49.44 -0.85
C PRO A 300 -0.80 -48.59 -2.13
N SER A 301 -0.85 -47.27 -1.95
CA SER A 301 -0.58 -46.32 -3.02
C SER A 301 0.93 -46.29 -3.27
N PRO A 302 1.39 -46.14 -4.53
CA PRO A 302 2.82 -46.09 -4.84
C PRO A 302 3.49 -44.94 -4.07
N CYS A 303 4.71 -45.18 -3.58
CA CYS A 303 5.46 -44.15 -2.86
C CYS A 303 5.73 -42.94 -3.79
N PHE A 304 5.97 -41.76 -3.20
CA PHE A 304 6.18 -40.52 -3.94
C PHE A 304 7.26 -40.65 -5.03
N THR A 305 8.33 -41.40 -4.77
CA THR A 305 9.43 -41.68 -5.71
C THR A 305 9.00 -42.55 -6.92
N CYS A 306 7.95 -43.35 -6.78
CA CYS A 306 7.35 -44.12 -7.87
C CYS A 306 6.25 -43.35 -8.63
N LEU A 307 5.80 -42.21 -8.11
CA LEU A 307 4.85 -41.32 -8.80
C LEU A 307 5.55 -40.30 -9.69
N GLU A 308 6.84 -40.05 -9.46
CA GLU A 308 7.65 -39.10 -10.23
C GLU A 308 8.43 -39.72 -11.41
N ASN A 309 8.39 -41.05 -11.59
CA ASN A 309 9.01 -41.78 -12.70
C ASN A 309 7.96 -42.59 -13.48
#